data_AF-A0AAP5TFL8-F1
#
_entry.id   AF-A0AAP5TFL8-F1
#
_cell.length_a   1.000
_cell.length_b   1.000
_cell.length_c   1.000
_cell.angle_alpha   90.00
_cell.angle_beta   90.00
_cell.angle_gamma   90.00
#
_symmetry.space_group_name_H-M   'P 1'
#
loop_
_entity.id
_entity.type
_entity.pdbx_description
1 polymer ?
#
loop_
_entity_poly.entity_id
_entity_poly.type
_entity_poly.pdbx_seq_one_letter_code
_entity_poly.pdbx_strand_id
1 'polypeptide(L)'
;MLSNDLTFVKQVNGKIWVKGTPESINIGLGTASKFEQLQDIIPENMRELSDHDLWSTHLKPELNWQSFANKFNVKLISEWTELSTILFPKIGEGLVPECNKIEKIQLKKNLQNSFRGINVGHNIPWSTLIEKRHKEVQSSEISKLLDGLLNKSAYKIRYSGKKDELSSLIYESITKKLS
;
A
#
# COMPACT_ATOMS: atom_id res chain seq x y z
N MET A 1 4.88 -9.65 -9.01
CA MET A 1 3.83 -8.61 -8.96
C MET A 1 4.51 -7.27 -8.74
N LEU A 2 4.49 -6.36 -9.71
CA LEU A 2 4.96 -4.98 -9.55
C LEU A 2 3.76 -4.17 -9.06
N SER A 3 3.87 -3.59 -7.86
CA SER A 3 2.80 -2.83 -7.22
C SER A 3 3.04 -1.33 -7.42
N ASN A 4 1.94 -0.60 -7.60
CA ASN A 4 1.75 0.83 -7.90
C ASN A 4 2.56 1.81 -7.03
N ASP A 5 2.39 3.11 -7.34
CA ASP A 5 2.93 4.29 -6.63
C ASP A 5 2.83 4.26 -5.09
N LEU A 6 1.93 3.44 -4.53
CA LEU A 6 1.75 3.21 -3.09
C LEU A 6 1.72 1.70 -2.80
N THR A 7 2.54 1.26 -1.84
CA THR A 7 2.60 -0.11 -1.36
C THR A 7 2.48 -0.12 0.17
N PHE A 8 1.62 -0.98 0.70
CA PHE A 8 1.37 -1.13 2.12
C PHE A 8 2.24 -2.26 2.67
N VAL A 9 2.80 -2.05 3.85
CA VAL A 9 3.77 -2.96 4.46
C VAL A 9 3.42 -3.18 5.92
N LYS A 10 3.50 -4.43 6.40
CA LYS A 10 3.41 -4.77 7.82
C LYS A 10 4.41 -5.85 8.21
N GLN A 11 4.75 -5.91 9.49
CA GLN A 11 5.58 -6.98 10.05
C GLN A 11 4.74 -7.90 10.94
N VAL A 12 4.81 -9.20 10.69
CA VAL A 12 4.12 -10.23 11.48
C VAL A 12 5.09 -11.40 11.68
N ASN A 13 5.34 -11.77 12.93
CA ASN A 13 6.26 -12.86 13.29
C ASN A 13 7.66 -12.74 12.64
N GLY A 14 8.22 -11.52 12.64
CA GLY A 14 9.53 -11.23 12.03
C GLY A 14 9.53 -11.17 10.50
N LYS A 15 8.44 -11.57 9.84
CA LYS A 15 8.29 -11.52 8.38
C LYS A 15 7.66 -10.22 7.93
N ILE A 16 8.08 -9.73 6.77
CA ILE A 16 7.55 -8.52 6.15
C ILE A 16 6.54 -8.93 5.09
N TRP A 17 5.36 -8.36 5.17
CA TRP A 17 4.26 -8.62 4.26
C TRP A 17 3.94 -7.34 3.50
N VAL A 18 3.65 -7.45 2.21
CA VAL A 18 3.31 -6.35 1.32
C VAL A 18 1.99 -6.58 0.60
N LYS A 19 1.29 -5.48 0.29
CA LYS A 19 0.04 -5.46 -0.47
C LYS A 19 -0.07 -4.14 -1.25
N GLY A 20 -0.65 -4.18 -2.44
CA GLY A 20 -0.81 -2.99 -3.30
C GLY A 20 -2.04 -2.11 -3.00
N THR A 21 -2.82 -2.47 -1.98
CA THR A 21 -4.04 -1.76 -1.56
C THR A 21 -4.13 -1.82 -0.03
N PRO A 22 -4.76 -0.84 0.64
CA PRO A 22 -4.96 -0.89 2.10
C PRO A 22 -5.81 -2.10 2.53
N GLU A 23 -5.96 -2.32 3.84
CA GLU A 23 -6.83 -3.39 4.36
C GLU A 23 -8.33 -3.05 4.27
N SER A 24 -8.65 -1.77 4.13
CA SER A 24 -9.99 -1.22 4.11
C SER A 24 -10.08 0.02 3.21
N ILE A 25 -11.32 0.43 2.91
CA ILE A 25 -11.66 1.65 2.21
C ILE A 25 -12.66 2.45 3.05
N ASN A 26 -12.55 3.78 3.00
CA ASN A 26 -13.56 4.66 3.57
C ASN A 26 -14.55 5.06 2.48
N ILE A 27 -15.83 4.80 2.71
CA ILE A 27 -16.91 5.06 1.75
C ILE A 27 -17.70 6.27 2.22
N GLY A 28 -17.89 7.28 1.36
CA GLY A 28 -18.74 8.42 1.70
C GLY A 28 -20.20 8.04 1.81
N LEU A 29 -20.94 8.65 2.73
CA LEU A 29 -22.35 8.31 2.95
C LEU A 29 -23.22 8.57 1.72
N GLY A 30 -22.95 9.64 0.96
CA GLY A 30 -23.63 9.87 -0.32
C GLY A 30 -23.35 8.77 -1.37
N THR A 31 -22.17 8.16 -1.36
CA THR A 31 -21.92 6.96 -2.18
C THR A 31 -22.70 5.78 -1.64
N ALA A 32 -22.66 5.53 -0.33
CA ALA A 32 -23.37 4.42 0.30
C ALA A 32 -24.89 4.48 0.07
N SER A 33 -25.50 5.67 0.03
CA SER A 33 -26.95 5.82 -0.19
C SER A 33 -27.41 5.35 -1.58
N LYS A 34 -26.50 5.36 -2.57
CA LYS A 34 -26.78 4.99 -3.96
C LYS A 34 -26.66 3.49 -4.25
N PHE A 35 -26.11 2.71 -3.33
CA PHE A 35 -25.95 1.27 -3.50
C PHE A 35 -26.64 0.54 -2.36
N GLU A 36 -27.67 -0.24 -2.69
CA GLU A 36 -28.45 -1.02 -1.72
C GLU A 36 -27.56 -1.87 -0.81
N GLN A 37 -26.50 -2.47 -1.39
CA GLN A 37 -25.55 -3.33 -0.69
C GLN A 37 -24.71 -2.61 0.38
N LEU A 38 -24.70 -1.27 0.35
CA LEU A 38 -23.93 -0.41 1.25
C LEU A 38 -24.82 0.34 2.26
N GLN A 39 -26.15 0.26 2.18
CA GLN A 39 -27.02 1.06 3.05
C GLN A 39 -26.88 0.73 4.55
N ASP A 40 -26.46 -0.49 4.88
CA ASP A 40 -26.22 -0.92 6.25
C ASP A 40 -25.07 -0.17 6.93
N ILE A 41 -24.14 0.40 6.16
CA ILE A 41 -23.02 1.19 6.71
C ILE A 41 -23.43 2.62 7.05
N ILE A 42 -24.63 3.04 6.67
CA ILE A 42 -25.19 4.36 7.01
C ILE A 42 -25.74 4.29 8.45
N PRO A 43 -25.24 5.14 9.37
CA PRO A 43 -25.74 5.20 10.74
C PRO A 43 -27.25 5.42 10.79
N GLU A 44 -27.95 4.74 11.71
CA GLU A 44 -29.42 4.80 11.79
C GLU A 44 -29.97 6.22 11.88
N ASN A 45 -29.32 7.07 12.70
CA ASN A 45 -29.67 8.49 12.87
C ASN A 45 -29.44 9.35 11.62
N MET A 46 -28.87 8.78 10.54
CA MET A 46 -28.60 9.47 9.27
C MET A 46 -29.39 8.90 8.10
N ARG A 47 -30.14 7.79 8.28
CA ARG A 47 -30.88 7.15 7.19
C ARG A 47 -32.04 7.99 6.65
N GLU A 48 -32.55 8.92 7.47
CA GLU A 48 -33.65 9.82 7.09
C GLU A 48 -33.16 11.10 6.40
N LEU A 49 -31.84 11.31 6.30
CA LEU A 49 -31.28 12.48 5.62
C LEU A 49 -31.51 12.41 4.11
N SER A 50 -31.61 13.59 3.48
CA SER A 50 -31.67 13.66 2.03
C SER A 50 -30.35 13.21 1.40
N ASP A 51 -30.40 12.78 0.14
CA ASP A 51 -29.17 12.48 -0.62
C ASP A 51 -28.17 13.63 -0.56
N HIS A 52 -28.63 14.86 -0.78
CA HIS A 52 -27.78 16.05 -0.75
C HIS A 52 -27.03 16.16 0.59
N ASP A 53 -27.74 15.97 1.70
CA ASP A 53 -27.15 16.05 3.04
C ASP A 53 -26.12 14.94 3.27
N LEU A 54 -26.41 13.71 2.83
CA LEU A 54 -25.47 12.58 2.89
C LEU A 54 -24.18 12.84 2.08
N TRP A 55 -24.30 13.47 0.91
CA TRP A 55 -23.16 13.89 0.08
C TRP A 55 -22.34 15.01 0.70
N SER A 56 -22.97 15.90 1.47
CA SER A 56 -22.28 16.99 2.18
C SER A 56 -21.58 16.55 3.47
N THR A 57 -21.83 15.33 3.96
CA THR A 57 -21.17 14.84 5.18
C THR A 57 -19.67 14.58 4.99
N HIS A 58 -18.88 14.85 6.03
CA HIS A 58 -17.47 14.44 6.09
C HIS A 58 -17.28 13.01 6.60
N LEU A 59 -18.36 12.36 7.04
CA LEU A 59 -18.32 11.00 7.57
C LEU A 59 -18.10 10.02 6.42
N LYS A 60 -17.11 9.14 6.60
CA LYS A 60 -16.88 8.03 5.68
C LYS A 60 -16.58 6.76 6.47
N PRO A 61 -17.60 5.91 6.74
CA PRO A 61 -17.41 4.63 7.40
C PRO A 61 -16.31 3.81 6.74
N GLU A 62 -15.48 3.18 7.57
CA GLU A 62 -14.44 2.26 7.12
C GLU A 62 -15.09 0.89 6.83
N LEU A 63 -14.82 0.34 5.65
CA LEU A 63 -15.28 -0.98 5.25
C LEU A 63 -14.08 -1.81 4.80
N ASN A 64 -13.93 -3.01 5.36
CA ASN A 64 -12.86 -3.92 4.93
C ASN A 64 -13.14 -4.42 3.50
N TRP A 65 -12.08 -4.72 2.74
CA TRP A 65 -12.22 -5.16 1.35
C TRP A 65 -12.95 -6.50 1.18
N GLN A 66 -12.87 -7.41 2.15
CA GLN A 66 -13.55 -8.69 2.11
C GLN A 66 -15.07 -8.51 2.23
N SER A 67 -15.53 -7.68 3.17
CA SER A 67 -16.93 -7.33 3.37
C SER A 67 -17.47 -6.60 2.14
N PHE A 68 -16.71 -5.66 1.58
CA PHE A 68 -17.07 -5.00 0.32
C PHE A 68 -17.19 -6.01 -0.82
N ALA A 69 -16.22 -6.90 -0.97
CA ALA A 69 -16.23 -7.93 -2.00
C ALA A 69 -17.44 -8.86 -1.87
N ASN A 70 -17.76 -9.29 -0.64
CA ASN A 70 -18.94 -10.11 -0.35
C ASN A 70 -20.24 -9.39 -0.70
N LYS A 71 -20.36 -8.11 -0.33
CA LYS A 71 -21.55 -7.27 -0.62
C LYS A 71 -21.84 -7.15 -2.11
N PHE A 72 -20.79 -7.01 -2.92
CA PHE A 72 -20.91 -6.90 -4.38
C PHE A 72 -20.76 -8.24 -5.11
N ASN A 73 -20.66 -9.35 -4.39
CA ASN A 73 -20.42 -10.69 -4.93
C ASN A 73 -19.25 -10.75 -5.93
N VAL A 74 -18.13 -10.12 -5.57
CA VAL A 74 -16.92 -10.07 -6.41
C VAL A 74 -15.79 -10.84 -5.76
N LYS A 75 -14.92 -11.42 -6.60
CA LYS A 75 -13.71 -12.09 -6.13
C LYS A 75 -12.64 -11.06 -5.79
N LEU A 76 -12.24 -10.99 -4.52
CA LEU A 76 -11.10 -10.19 -4.10
C LEU A 76 -9.79 -10.90 -4.49
N ILE A 77 -9.03 -10.32 -5.41
CA ILE A 77 -7.69 -10.80 -5.82
C ILE A 77 -6.64 -9.93 -5.13
N SER A 78 -6.70 -9.84 -3.81
CA SER A 78 -5.79 -8.96 -3.07
C SER A 78 -5.33 -9.59 -1.77
N GLU A 79 -4.18 -10.25 -1.83
CA GLU A 79 -3.59 -10.97 -0.71
C GLU A 79 -2.29 -10.31 -0.25
N TRP A 80 -1.99 -10.48 1.03
CA TRP A 80 -0.69 -10.17 1.59
C TRP A 80 0.33 -11.17 1.05
N THR A 81 1.45 -10.67 0.52
CA THR A 81 2.56 -11.51 0.05
C THR A 81 3.79 -11.23 0.89
N GLU A 82 4.55 -12.28 1.25
CA GLU A 82 5.82 -12.10 1.95
C GLU A 82 6.84 -11.39 1.04
N LEU A 83 7.42 -10.30 1.54
CA LEU A 83 8.42 -9.53 0.81
C LEU A 83 9.77 -10.25 0.85
N SER A 84 10.21 -10.75 -0.30
CA SER A 84 11.53 -11.34 -0.49
C SER A 84 12.58 -10.31 -0.93
N THR A 85 12.23 -9.46 -1.90
CA THR A 85 13.15 -8.54 -2.57
C THR A 85 12.47 -7.21 -2.88
N ILE A 86 13.22 -6.11 -2.78
CA ILE A 86 12.77 -4.75 -3.12
C ILE A 86 13.37 -4.34 -4.48
N LEU A 87 12.53 -3.87 -5.40
CA LEU A 87 12.96 -3.44 -6.72
C LEU A 87 12.74 -1.94 -6.90
N PHE A 88 13.76 -1.25 -7.41
CA PHE A 88 13.69 0.14 -7.85
C PHE A 88 13.86 0.19 -9.37
N PRO A 89 12.77 0.02 -10.13
CA PRO A 89 12.83 -0.02 -11.59
C PRO A 89 12.92 1.40 -12.20
N LYS A 90 13.69 1.53 -13.28
CA LYS A 90 13.69 2.66 -14.21
C LYS A 90 13.51 2.09 -15.62
N ILE A 91 12.32 2.27 -16.17
CA ILE A 91 11.92 1.74 -17.49
C ILE A 91 11.85 2.91 -18.48
N GLY A 92 12.36 2.72 -19.69
CA GLY A 92 12.33 3.73 -20.74
C GLY A 92 13.08 3.32 -22.00
N GLU A 93 12.88 4.07 -23.08
CA GLU A 93 13.56 3.86 -24.35
C GLU A 93 15.03 4.32 -24.28
N GLY A 94 15.92 3.62 -24.99
CA GLY A 94 17.35 3.96 -25.05
C GLY A 94 18.13 3.73 -23.75
N LEU A 95 17.54 3.06 -22.76
CA LEU A 95 18.24 2.70 -21.53
C LEU A 95 19.13 1.48 -21.76
N VAL A 96 20.41 1.57 -21.39
CA VAL A 96 21.26 0.39 -21.26
C VAL A 96 20.71 -0.49 -20.12
N PRO A 97 20.38 -1.77 -20.38
CA PRO A 97 19.91 -2.69 -19.34
C PRO A 97 20.97 -2.89 -18.25
N GLU A 98 20.56 -2.77 -17.00
CA GLU A 98 21.46 -2.85 -15.85
C GLU A 98 20.68 -3.34 -14.62
N CYS A 99 21.28 -4.24 -13.84
CA CYS A 99 20.72 -4.68 -12.56
C CYS A 99 21.82 -4.74 -11.50
N ASN A 100 21.73 -3.84 -10.50
CA ASN A 100 22.71 -3.74 -9.42
C ASN A 100 22.04 -3.92 -8.06
N LYS A 101 22.70 -4.66 -7.18
CA LYS A 101 22.31 -4.73 -5.77
C LYS A 101 22.54 -3.36 -5.12
N ILE A 102 21.55 -2.89 -4.37
CA ILE A 102 21.63 -1.63 -3.64
C ILE A 102 22.31 -1.91 -2.30
N GLU A 103 23.35 -1.13 -2.00
CA GLU A 103 24.00 -1.16 -0.68
C GLU A 103 23.08 -0.66 0.42
N LYS A 104 23.28 -1.16 1.65
CA LYS A 104 22.41 -0.84 2.79
C LYS A 104 22.26 0.66 3.05
N ILE A 105 23.34 1.44 2.87
CA ILE A 105 23.34 2.90 3.02
C ILE A 105 22.43 3.56 1.98
N GLN A 106 22.55 3.17 0.71
CA GLN A 106 21.72 3.69 -0.37
C GLN A 106 20.26 3.25 -0.22
N LEU A 107 20.01 2.01 0.22
CA LEU A 107 18.66 1.53 0.53
C LEU A 107 18.02 2.37 1.64
N LYS A 108 18.76 2.67 2.70
CA LYS A 108 18.29 3.56 3.78
C LYS A 108 17.87 4.92 3.24
N LYS A 109 18.70 5.55 2.39
CA LYS A 109 18.37 6.85 1.76
C LYS A 109 17.12 6.75 0.89
N ASN A 110 16.99 5.70 0.07
CA ASN A 110 15.82 5.49 -0.76
C ASN A 110 14.55 5.29 0.09
N LEU A 111 14.62 4.44 1.12
CA LEU A 111 13.51 4.22 2.04
C LEU A 111 13.14 5.50 2.78
N GLN A 112 14.10 6.31 3.25
CA GLN A 112 13.78 7.60 3.90
C GLN A 112 13.08 8.59 2.96
N ASN A 113 13.45 8.60 1.67
CA ASN A 113 12.82 9.48 0.67
C ASN A 113 11.44 8.98 0.20
N SER A 114 11.22 7.67 0.23
CA SER A 114 9.99 7.01 -0.25
C SER A 114 9.02 6.63 0.85
N PHE A 115 9.50 6.50 2.09
CA PHE A 115 8.68 6.23 3.27
C PHE A 115 8.05 7.54 3.71
N ARG A 116 6.86 7.79 3.17
CA ARG A 116 5.95 8.74 3.79
C ARG A 116 5.32 8.03 4.98
N GLY A 117 5.92 8.20 6.15
CA GLY A 117 5.09 8.23 7.36
C GLY A 117 4.03 9.28 7.08
N ILE A 118 2.75 8.92 7.16
CA ILE A 118 1.68 9.85 6.83
C ILE A 118 1.70 10.97 7.89
N ASN A 119 2.37 12.08 7.56
CA ASN A 119 2.32 13.31 8.33
C ASN A 119 1.11 14.08 7.81
N VAL A 120 -0.06 13.85 8.42
CA VAL A 120 -1.28 14.55 8.02
C VAL A 120 -1.21 15.95 8.60
N GLY A 121 -1.26 16.98 7.75
CA GLY A 121 -1.38 18.36 8.23
C GLY A 121 -2.63 18.56 9.09
N HIS A 122 -2.55 19.49 10.04
CA HIS A 122 -3.55 19.70 11.11
C HIS A 122 -4.97 20.10 10.64
N ASN A 123 -5.21 20.25 9.34
CA ASN A 123 -6.48 20.77 8.79
C ASN A 123 -7.27 19.77 7.92
N ILE A 124 -7.01 18.46 8.05
CA ILE A 124 -7.78 17.44 7.33
C ILE A 124 -8.56 16.62 8.36
N PRO A 125 -9.89 16.39 8.24
CA PRO A 125 -10.68 15.63 9.21
C PRO A 125 -10.17 14.20 9.52
N TRP A 126 -9.36 13.65 8.61
CA TRP A 126 -8.68 12.36 8.75
C TRP A 126 -7.41 12.42 9.62
N SER A 127 -6.86 13.63 9.84
CA SER A 127 -5.64 13.85 10.61
C SER A 127 -5.82 13.44 12.05
N THR A 128 -6.96 13.70 12.69
CA THR A 128 -7.16 13.42 14.11
C THR A 128 -7.24 11.92 14.41
N LEU A 129 -7.85 11.13 13.50
CA LEU A 129 -7.91 9.67 13.56
C LEU A 129 -6.54 9.03 13.28
N ILE A 130 -5.82 9.56 12.30
CA ILE A 130 -4.46 9.13 11.97
C ILE A 130 -3.49 9.55 13.06
N GLU A 131 -3.54 10.77 13.59
CA GLU A 131 -2.73 11.29 14.72
C GLU A 131 -2.97 10.51 16.01
N LYS A 132 -4.22 10.12 16.30
CA LYS A 132 -4.55 9.24 17.43
C LYS A 132 -3.91 7.86 17.24
N ARG A 133 -4.04 7.27 16.04
CA ARG A 133 -3.32 6.04 15.68
C ARG A 133 -1.79 6.26 15.61
N HIS A 134 -1.27 7.44 15.31
CA HIS A 134 0.15 7.74 15.16
C HIS A 134 0.85 7.98 16.52
N LYS A 135 0.10 8.45 17.53
CA LYS A 135 0.53 8.46 18.93
C LYS A 135 0.53 7.05 19.54
N GLU A 136 -0.34 6.16 19.05
CA GLU A 136 -0.47 4.77 19.50
C GLU A 136 0.45 3.79 18.73
N VAL A 137 0.77 4.07 17.45
CA VAL A 137 1.76 3.35 16.63
C VAL A 137 3.14 3.80 17.09
N GLN A 138 3.63 3.10 18.11
CA GLN A 138 4.92 3.36 18.74
C GLN A 138 6.02 3.53 17.67
N SER A 139 6.84 4.57 17.82
CA SER A 139 8.02 4.81 16.99
C SER A 139 8.95 3.57 16.91
N SER A 140 8.93 2.72 17.93
CA SER A 140 9.60 1.42 17.98
C SER A 140 9.13 0.43 16.91
N GLU A 141 7.83 0.33 16.62
CA GLU A 141 7.29 -0.61 15.62
C GLU A 141 7.62 -0.16 14.20
N ILE A 142 7.55 1.14 13.92
CA ILE A 142 8.02 1.71 12.65
C ILE A 142 9.53 1.47 12.49
N SER A 143 10.30 1.64 13.57
CA SER A 143 11.75 1.41 13.53
C SER A 143 12.09 -0.05 13.25
N LYS A 144 11.41 -1.00 13.91
CA LYS A 144 11.52 -2.45 13.64
C LYS A 144 11.17 -2.79 12.19
N LEU A 145 10.11 -2.20 11.64
CA LEU A 145 9.71 -2.41 10.26
C LEU A 145 10.79 -1.89 9.29
N LEU A 146 11.33 -0.69 9.55
CA LEU A 146 12.42 -0.12 8.75
C LEU A 146 13.68 -0.98 8.83
N ASP A 147 14.06 -1.45 10.02
CA ASP A 147 15.21 -2.35 10.20
C ASP A 147 15.00 -3.67 9.45
N GLY A 148 13.78 -4.20 9.49
CA GLY A 148 13.38 -5.36 8.69
C GLY A 148 13.58 -5.10 7.20
N LEU A 149 13.10 -3.97 6.67
CA LEU A 149 13.24 -3.60 5.26
C LEU A 149 14.70 -3.41 4.86
N LEU A 150 15.52 -2.83 5.73
CA LEU A 150 16.96 -2.63 5.51
C LEU A 150 17.75 -3.95 5.43
N ASN A 151 17.18 -5.04 5.94
CA ASN A 151 17.78 -6.37 5.86
C ASN A 151 17.25 -7.18 4.64
N LYS A 152 16.38 -6.60 3.80
CA LYS A 152 15.92 -7.23 2.56
C LYS A 152 16.90 -6.98 1.41
N SER A 153 17.02 -7.95 0.52
CA SER A 153 17.74 -7.77 -0.74
C SER A 153 17.03 -6.70 -1.57
N ALA A 154 17.77 -5.71 -2.05
CA ALA A 154 17.24 -4.63 -2.85
C ALA A 154 18.06 -4.44 -4.13
N TYR A 155 17.39 -4.16 -5.24
CA TYR A 155 18.02 -4.02 -6.55
C TYR A 155 17.52 -2.77 -7.27
N LYS A 156 18.43 -2.08 -7.92
CA LYS A 156 18.13 -1.06 -8.91
C LYS A 156 18.14 -1.72 -10.27
N ILE A 157 17.03 -1.60 -11.00
CA ILE A 157 16.89 -2.17 -12.34
C ILE A 157 16.69 -1.03 -13.31
N ARG A 158 17.51 -0.97 -14.35
CA ARG A 158 17.35 -0.07 -15.47
C ARG A 158 17.10 -0.93 -16.70
N TYR A 159 16.05 -0.66 -17.45
CA TYR A 159 15.66 -1.55 -18.54
C TYR A 159 14.98 -0.83 -19.70
N SER A 160 15.32 -1.26 -20.91
CA SER A 160 14.68 -0.90 -22.17
C SER A 160 14.33 -2.18 -22.91
N GLY A 161 13.08 -2.34 -23.35
CA GLY A 161 12.61 -3.51 -24.10
C GLY A 161 11.25 -4.04 -23.64
N LYS A 162 10.95 -5.31 -23.91
CA LYS A 162 9.65 -5.94 -23.64
C LYS A 162 9.51 -6.43 -22.19
N LYS A 163 8.27 -6.54 -21.71
CA LYS A 163 7.94 -6.97 -20.34
C LYS A 163 8.47 -8.38 -19.98
N ASP A 164 8.45 -9.31 -20.92
CA ASP A 164 8.84 -10.70 -20.67
C ASP A 164 10.36 -10.84 -20.49
N GLU A 165 11.12 -10.04 -21.24
CA GLU A 165 12.57 -9.91 -21.11
C GLU A 165 12.97 -9.24 -19.78
N LEU A 166 12.24 -8.21 -19.34
CA LEU A 166 12.43 -7.61 -18.01
C LEU A 166 12.21 -8.65 -16.89
N SER A 167 11.17 -9.47 -17.02
CA SER A 167 10.85 -10.51 -16.03
C SER A 167 11.96 -11.55 -15.94
N SER A 168 12.52 -11.96 -17.08
CA SER A 168 13.65 -12.89 -17.16
C SER A 168 14.93 -12.28 -16.55
N LEU A 169 15.23 -11.02 -16.85
CA LEU A 169 16.37 -10.29 -16.28
C LEU A 169 16.29 -10.20 -14.75
N ILE A 170 15.11 -9.89 -14.21
CA ILE A 170 14.85 -9.86 -12.77
C ILE A 170 15.10 -11.23 -12.16
N TYR A 171 14.52 -12.27 -12.77
CA TYR A 171 14.65 -13.64 -12.27
C TYR A 171 16.12 -14.07 -12.22
N GLU A 172 16.85 -13.93 -13.33
CA GLU A 172 18.28 -14.29 -13.40
C GLU A 172 19.13 -13.50 -12.39
N SER A 173 18.89 -12.20 -12.26
CA SER A 173 19.66 -11.35 -11.34
C SER A 173 19.44 -11.70 -9.87
N ILE A 174 18.27 -12.26 -9.54
CA ILE A 174 17.92 -12.71 -8.19
C ILE A 174 18.44 -14.14 -7.95
N THR A 175 18.36 -15.03 -8.93
CA THR A 175 18.69 -16.47 -8.77
C THR A 175 20.14 -16.84 -9.02
N LYS A 176 20.85 -16.21 -9.98
CA LYS A 176 22.27 -16.52 -10.28
C LYS A 176 23.26 -16.26 -9.14
N LYS A 177 22.84 -15.66 -8.02
CA LYS A 177 23.68 -15.45 -6.82
C LYS A 177 23.35 -16.38 -5.65
N LEU A 178 22.45 -17.35 -5.84
CA LEU A 178 22.14 -18.42 -4.87
C LEU A 178 22.87 -19.74 -5.17
N SER A 179 23.71 -19.78 -6.21
CA SER A 179 24.64 -20.85 -6.57
C SER A 179 26.08 -20.41 -6.30
#